data_AF-A0A955KKG4-F1
#
_entry.id   AF-A0A955KKG4-F1
#
_cell.length_a   1.000
_cell.length_b   1.000
_cell.length_c   1.000
_cell.angle_alpha   90.00
_cell.angle_beta   90.00
_cell.angle_gamma   90.00
#
_symmetry.space_group_name_H-M   'P 1'
#
loop_
_entity.id
_entity.type
_entity.pdbx_description
1 polymer ?
#
loop_
_entity_poly.entity_id
_entity_poly.type
_entity_poly.pdbx_seq_one_letter_code
_entity_poly.pdbx_strand_id
1 'polypeptide(L)'
;MTKKRKYNIQKGFSIMELAIAAAVLTIVVTSVFTAFSSAITNSIDARNSVIAASLAQEAVEGVKNIRDTNIINQISRDATNKEPFVNIDDGCVKIDGDISIDTNCGNSFSNLNISSGFYTHANGESTIFRRKMEVSGSGDERIVTSEVRWGEDTSGNCTISNRCVKAQTKITSWLSGYTP
;
A
#
# COMPACT_ATOMS: atom_id res chain seq x y z
N MET A 1 -50.59 24.40 -69.05
CA MET A 1 -50.51 24.10 -67.60
C MET A 1 -49.03 23.91 -67.25
N THR A 2 -48.34 24.96 -66.81
CA THR A 2 -46.87 24.95 -66.60
C THR A 2 -46.55 24.59 -65.15
N LYS A 3 -45.83 23.47 -64.97
CA LYS A 3 -45.48 22.88 -63.68
C LYS A 3 -44.34 23.69 -63.04
N LYS A 4 -44.62 24.50 -62.03
CA LYS A 4 -43.60 25.26 -61.28
C LYS A 4 -42.75 24.30 -60.43
N ARG A 5 -41.43 24.31 -60.65
CA ARG A 5 -40.46 23.50 -59.90
C ARG A 5 -40.19 24.17 -58.55
N LYS A 6 -40.54 23.51 -57.43
CA LYS A 6 -40.21 23.95 -56.07
C LYS A 6 -38.72 23.74 -55.83
N TYR A 7 -37.95 24.82 -55.67
CA TYR A 7 -36.58 24.73 -55.17
C TYR A 7 -36.61 24.50 -53.67
N ASN A 8 -36.06 23.37 -53.22
CA ASN A 8 -35.92 23.02 -51.81
C ASN A 8 -34.61 23.65 -51.32
N ILE A 9 -34.68 24.85 -50.75
CA ILE A 9 -33.50 25.54 -50.22
C ILE A 9 -33.13 24.84 -48.91
N GLN A 10 -32.08 24.02 -48.92
CA GLN A 10 -31.50 23.47 -47.70
C GLN A 10 -30.88 24.62 -46.91
N LYS A 11 -31.36 24.84 -45.67
CA LYS A 11 -30.82 25.87 -44.79
C LYS A 11 -29.41 25.45 -44.36
N GLY A 12 -28.41 26.25 -44.73
CA GLY A 12 -27.04 26.10 -44.22
C GLY A 12 -26.91 26.58 -42.78
N PHE A 13 -25.87 26.11 -42.09
CA PHE A 13 -25.54 26.53 -40.72
C PHE A 13 -25.15 28.01 -40.68
N SER A 14 -25.61 28.74 -39.67
CA SER A 14 -25.17 30.12 -39.44
C SER A 14 -23.80 30.15 -38.75
N ILE A 15 -22.98 31.16 -39.04
CA ILE A 15 -21.69 31.37 -38.34
C ILE A 15 -21.91 31.54 -36.83
N MET A 16 -23.02 32.18 -36.42
CA MET A 16 -23.39 32.32 -35.01
C MET A 16 -23.68 30.96 -34.36
N GLU A 17 -24.32 30.06 -35.08
CA GLU A 17 -24.67 28.71 -34.60
C GLU A 17 -23.40 27.86 -34.43
N LEU A 18 -22.44 27.98 -35.35
CA LEU A 18 -21.12 27.36 -35.21
C LEU A 18 -20.35 27.91 -34.00
N ALA A 19 -20.40 29.22 -33.77
CA ALA A 19 -19.72 29.85 -32.63
C ALA A 19 -20.30 29.36 -31.29
N ILE A 20 -21.63 29.27 -31.18
CA ILE A 20 -22.30 28.72 -29.99
C ILE A 20 -21.97 27.23 -29.84
N ALA A 21 -22.04 26.45 -30.92
CA ALA A 21 -21.72 25.03 -30.89
C ALA A 21 -20.27 24.77 -30.44
N ALA A 22 -19.32 25.56 -30.93
CA ALA A 22 -17.92 25.48 -30.52
C ALA A 22 -17.74 25.86 -29.04
N ALA A 23 -18.44 26.88 -28.54
CA ALA A 23 -18.39 27.27 -27.14
C ALA A 23 -18.96 26.19 -26.20
N VAL A 24 -20.05 25.53 -26.59
CA VAL A 24 -20.60 24.39 -25.82
C VAL A 24 -19.64 23.20 -25.87
N LEU A 25 -19.06 22.92 -27.04
CA LEU A 25 -18.11 21.82 -27.21
C LEU A 25 -16.87 21.98 -26.31
N THR A 26 -16.30 23.18 -26.20
CA THR A 26 -15.13 23.40 -25.35
C THR A 26 -15.43 23.16 -23.87
N ILE A 27 -16.60 23.58 -23.39
CA ILE A 27 -17.06 23.32 -22.01
C ILE A 27 -17.17 21.81 -21.76
N VAL A 28 -17.80 21.08 -22.68
CA VAL A 28 -17.98 19.62 -22.58
C VAL A 28 -16.64 18.88 -22.62
N VAL A 29 -15.75 19.24 -23.55
CA VAL A 29 -14.44 18.58 -23.67
C VAL A 29 -13.61 18.82 -22.41
N THR A 30 -13.63 20.04 -21.87
CA THR A 30 -12.87 20.38 -20.65
C THR A 30 -13.39 19.62 -19.44
N SER A 31 -14.71 19.51 -19.27
CA SER A 31 -15.28 18.78 -18.13
C SER A 31 -15.00 17.28 -18.19
N VAL A 32 -15.07 16.68 -19.38
CA VAL A 32 -14.70 15.27 -19.57
C VAL A 32 -13.22 15.05 -19.31
N PHE A 33 -12.37 15.98 -19.78
CA PHE A 33 -10.92 15.88 -19.58
C PHE A 33 -10.51 15.95 -18.10
N THR A 34 -11.12 16.83 -17.31
CA THR A 34 -10.83 16.92 -15.86
C THR A 34 -11.34 15.70 -15.09
N ALA A 35 -12.51 15.17 -15.47
CA ALA A 35 -13.04 13.93 -14.91
C ALA A 35 -12.11 12.74 -15.22
N PHE A 36 -11.63 12.64 -16.46
CA PHE A 36 -10.70 11.59 -16.88
C PHE A 36 -9.35 11.69 -16.16
N SER A 37 -8.82 12.91 -16.01
CA SER A 37 -7.57 13.15 -15.28
C SER A 37 -7.69 12.72 -13.82
N SER A 38 -8.79 13.07 -13.16
CA SER A 38 -9.09 12.65 -11.78
C SER A 38 -9.27 11.13 -11.67
N ALA A 39 -9.88 10.49 -12.67
CA ALA A 39 -10.05 9.04 -12.68
C ALA A 39 -8.70 8.31 -12.75
N ILE A 40 -7.75 8.82 -13.54
CA ILE A 40 -6.39 8.26 -13.62
C ILE A 40 -5.67 8.39 -12.27
N THR A 41 -5.69 9.57 -11.64
CA THR A 41 -5.02 9.76 -10.35
C THR A 41 -5.60 8.85 -9.27
N ASN A 42 -6.93 8.72 -9.22
CA ASN A 42 -7.61 7.83 -8.29
C ASN A 42 -7.27 6.35 -8.56
N SER A 43 -7.14 5.95 -9.83
CA SER A 43 -6.74 4.59 -10.19
C SER A 43 -5.31 4.28 -9.74
N ILE A 44 -4.39 5.22 -9.90
CA ILE A 44 -3.01 5.08 -9.43
C ILE A 44 -2.97 4.98 -7.89
N ASP A 45 -3.71 5.84 -7.18
CA ASP A 45 -3.76 5.80 -5.72
C ASP A 45 -4.42 4.52 -5.19
N ALA A 46 -5.48 4.03 -5.86
CA ALA A 46 -6.09 2.74 -5.52
C ALA A 46 -5.15 1.56 -5.77
N ARG A 47 -4.37 1.58 -6.84
CA ARG A 47 -3.33 0.58 -7.08
C ARG A 47 -2.27 0.61 -5.98
N ASN A 48 -1.79 1.80 -5.62
CA ASN A 48 -0.78 1.96 -4.59
C ASN A 48 -1.28 1.51 -3.21
N SER A 49 -2.56 1.72 -2.89
CA SER A 49 -3.13 1.25 -1.62
C SER A 49 -3.17 -0.28 -1.52
N VAL A 50 -3.46 -0.99 -2.63
CA VAL A 50 -3.42 -2.46 -2.69
C VAL A 50 -1.98 -2.97 -2.54
N ILE A 51 -1.01 -2.33 -3.19
CA ILE A 51 0.41 -2.67 -3.03
C ILE A 51 0.84 -2.43 -1.58
N ALA A 52 0.53 -1.28 -1.00
CA ALA A 52 0.84 -0.95 0.38
C ALA A 52 0.23 -1.94 1.39
N ALA A 53 -1.02 -2.36 1.16
CA ALA A 53 -1.69 -3.39 1.96
C ALA A 53 -0.96 -4.74 1.86
N SER A 54 -0.53 -5.13 0.66
CA SER A 54 0.22 -6.36 0.43
C SER A 54 1.57 -6.33 1.15
N LEU A 55 2.29 -5.21 1.06
CA LEU A 55 3.57 -5.00 1.75
C LEU A 55 3.42 -5.00 3.28
N ALA A 56 2.30 -4.47 3.79
CA ALA A 56 2.00 -4.49 5.21
C ALA A 56 1.68 -5.92 5.71
N GLN A 57 0.98 -6.72 4.90
CA GLN A 57 0.69 -8.12 5.22
C GLN A 57 1.95 -8.99 5.14
N GLU A 58 2.77 -8.81 4.10
CA GLU A 58 4.04 -9.51 3.92
C GLU A 58 4.95 -9.34 5.14
N ALA A 59 5.08 -8.12 5.65
CA ALA A 59 5.81 -7.81 6.86
C ALA A 59 5.37 -8.65 8.07
N VAL A 60 4.06 -8.68 8.31
CA VAL A 60 3.47 -9.39 9.44
C VAL A 60 3.66 -10.90 9.31
N GLU A 61 3.46 -11.44 8.11
CA GLU A 61 3.72 -12.86 7.82
C GLU A 61 5.22 -13.19 7.90
N GLY A 62 6.11 -12.25 7.59
CA GLY A 62 7.55 -12.40 7.80
C GLY A 62 7.91 -12.63 9.26
N VAL A 63 7.39 -11.82 10.19
CA VAL A 63 7.60 -12.02 11.64
C VAL A 63 7.02 -13.37 12.10
N LYS A 64 5.86 -13.75 11.56
CA LYS A 64 5.24 -15.05 11.84
C LYS A 64 6.12 -16.19 11.36
N ASN A 65 6.69 -16.11 10.15
CA ASN A 65 7.58 -17.12 9.60
C ASN A 65 8.84 -17.32 10.45
N ILE A 66 9.43 -16.23 10.96
CA ILE A 66 10.59 -16.28 11.86
C ILE A 66 10.24 -17.00 13.16
N ARG A 67 9.11 -16.62 13.79
CA ARG A 67 8.58 -17.26 15.00
C ARG A 67 8.34 -18.77 14.78
N ASP A 68 7.72 -19.14 13.67
CA ASP A 68 7.45 -20.54 13.32
C ASP A 68 8.77 -21.32 13.14
N THR A 69 9.76 -20.69 12.48
CA THR A 69 11.10 -21.25 12.29
C THR A 69 11.82 -21.44 13.63
N ASN A 70 11.74 -20.46 14.53
CA ASN A 70 12.30 -20.55 15.88
C ASN A 70 11.71 -21.73 16.67
N ILE A 71 10.40 -21.91 16.59
CA ILE A 71 9.70 -23.02 17.24
C ILE A 71 10.14 -24.37 16.67
N ILE A 72 10.18 -24.52 15.35
CA ILE A 72 10.61 -25.77 14.70
C ILE A 72 12.06 -26.10 15.08
N ASN A 73 12.95 -25.10 15.09
CA ASN A 73 14.34 -25.27 15.49
C ASN A 73 14.49 -25.70 16.95
N GLN A 74 13.59 -25.29 17.84
CA GLN A 74 13.62 -25.69 19.25
C GLN A 74 13.03 -27.07 19.48
N ILE A 75 11.95 -27.42 18.78
CA ILE A 75 11.37 -28.78 18.81
C ILE A 75 12.39 -29.81 18.31
N SER A 76 13.07 -29.53 17.20
CA SER A 76 14.06 -30.44 16.62
C SER A 76 15.31 -30.63 17.49
N ARG A 77 15.60 -29.68 18.39
CA ARG A 77 16.75 -29.72 19.29
C ARG A 77 16.42 -30.23 20.70
N ASP A 78 15.18 -30.62 20.94
CA ASP A 78 14.65 -30.97 22.27
C ASP A 78 15.05 -29.94 23.34
N ALA A 79 14.95 -28.66 22.99
CA ALA A 79 15.39 -27.57 23.85
C ALA A 79 14.52 -27.52 25.11
N THR A 80 15.16 -27.52 26.29
CA THR A 80 14.49 -27.46 27.60
C THR A 80 13.71 -26.16 27.79
N ASN A 81 14.18 -25.05 27.20
CA ASN A 81 13.51 -23.76 27.19
C ASN A 81 13.11 -23.41 25.76
N LYS A 82 11.80 -23.41 25.49
CA LYS A 82 11.26 -23.06 24.18
C LYS A 82 10.98 -21.55 24.17
N GLU A 83 11.83 -20.79 23.48
CA GLU A 83 11.77 -19.33 23.31
C GLU A 83 11.30 -18.97 21.88
N PRO A 84 9.99 -18.98 21.59
CA PRO A 84 9.47 -18.81 20.24
C PRO A 84 9.69 -17.41 19.67
N PHE A 85 9.98 -16.45 20.53
CA PHE A 85 10.19 -15.04 20.20
C PHE A 85 11.66 -14.62 20.25
N VAL A 86 12.61 -15.56 20.14
CA VAL A 86 14.02 -15.19 20.00
C VAL A 86 14.20 -14.27 18.79
N ASN A 87 14.83 -13.11 19.00
CA ASN A 87 14.96 -12.02 18.03
C ASN A 87 13.61 -11.41 17.57
N ILE A 88 12.56 -11.51 18.40
CA ILE A 88 11.26 -10.86 18.21
C ILE A 88 10.88 -10.15 19.53
N ASP A 89 11.65 -9.11 19.83
CA ASP A 89 11.50 -8.29 21.04
C ASP A 89 10.72 -7.01 20.76
N ASP A 90 10.33 -6.32 21.83
CA ASP A 90 9.68 -5.02 21.79
C ASP A 90 10.60 -4.00 21.10
N GLY A 91 10.11 -3.36 20.03
CA GLY A 91 10.90 -2.41 19.25
C GLY A 91 10.53 -2.34 17.78
N CYS A 92 11.36 -1.64 17.02
CA CYS A 92 11.14 -1.39 15.60
C CYS A 92 11.87 -2.43 14.80
N VAL A 93 11.20 -2.97 13.80
CA VAL A 93 11.71 -4.10 13.05
C VAL A 93 11.94 -3.70 11.60
N LYS A 94 13.04 -4.17 11.03
CA LYS A 94 13.24 -4.23 9.57
C LYS A 94 13.43 -5.69 9.18
N ILE A 95 12.89 -6.04 8.02
CA ILE A 95 12.94 -7.40 7.47
C ILE A 95 13.58 -7.26 6.09
N ASP A 96 14.82 -7.74 5.98
CA ASP A 96 15.63 -7.78 4.75
C ASP A 96 16.32 -9.14 4.65
N GLY A 97 15.54 -10.20 4.44
CA GLY A 97 16.01 -11.59 4.47
C GLY A 97 16.30 -12.14 5.88
N ASP A 98 16.54 -11.27 6.86
CA ASP A 98 16.57 -11.56 8.29
C ASP A 98 15.90 -10.41 9.07
N ILE A 99 15.60 -10.64 10.36
CA ILE A 99 15.04 -9.64 11.26
C ILE A 99 16.15 -8.83 11.91
N SER A 100 16.12 -7.51 11.71
CA SER A 100 16.94 -6.58 12.48
C SER A 100 16.03 -5.76 13.39
N ILE A 101 16.24 -5.91 14.70
CA ILE A 101 15.54 -5.11 15.71
C ILE A 101 16.36 -3.86 16.00
N ASP A 102 15.71 -2.71 15.92
CA ASP A 102 16.19 -1.44 16.43
C ASP A 102 15.35 -1.05 17.65
N THR A 103 15.99 -1.04 18.82
CA THR A 103 15.35 -0.65 20.08
C THR A 103 15.11 0.86 20.17
N ASN A 104 15.74 1.67 19.30
CA ASN A 104 15.54 3.11 19.22
C ASN A 104 14.52 3.47 18.13
N CYS A 105 13.27 3.11 18.39
CA CYS A 105 12.13 3.54 17.59
C CYS A 105 11.92 5.07 17.64
N GLY A 106 12.40 5.78 16.63
CA GLY A 106 11.83 7.10 16.30
C GLY A 106 10.46 6.97 15.61
N ASN A 107 9.89 8.09 15.16
CA ASN A 107 8.78 8.11 14.20
C ASN A 107 9.25 7.84 12.76
N SER A 108 10.22 6.94 12.59
CA SER A 108 10.99 6.84 11.35
C SER A 108 10.43 5.75 10.44
N PHE A 109 9.83 6.17 9.33
CA PHE A 109 9.52 5.27 8.23
C PHE A 109 10.81 4.96 7.46
N SER A 110 11.02 3.68 7.14
CA SER A 110 12.13 3.26 6.27
C SER A 110 11.65 3.19 4.82
N ASN A 111 12.47 3.65 3.88
CA ASN A 111 12.14 3.59 2.46
C ASN A 111 12.19 2.15 1.97
N LEU A 112 11.20 1.73 1.18
CA LEU A 112 11.25 0.46 0.47
C LEU A 112 11.84 0.70 -0.91
N ASN A 113 12.97 0.05 -1.17
CA ASN A 113 13.63 0.00 -2.46
C ASN A 113 13.22 -1.28 -3.18
N ILE A 114 13.23 -1.28 -4.51
CA ILE A 114 12.97 -2.48 -5.30
C ILE A 114 14.27 -3.01 -5.92
N SER A 115 14.55 -4.29 -5.70
CA SER A 115 15.69 -4.99 -6.29
C SER A 115 15.24 -6.37 -6.74
N SER A 116 15.54 -6.73 -7.99
CA SER A 116 15.17 -8.04 -8.57
C SER A 116 13.68 -8.41 -8.45
N GLY A 117 12.79 -7.40 -8.40
CA GLY A 117 11.35 -7.59 -8.26
C GLY A 117 10.82 -7.70 -6.82
N PHE A 118 11.69 -7.61 -5.82
CA PHE A 118 11.31 -7.67 -4.40
C PHE A 118 11.57 -6.33 -3.70
N TYR A 119 10.75 -6.03 -2.68
CA TYR A 119 10.91 -4.84 -1.86
C TYR A 119 11.89 -5.11 -0.71
N THR A 120 12.86 -4.22 -0.53
CA THR A 120 13.90 -4.32 0.51
C THR A 120 14.15 -2.93 1.13
N HIS A 121 14.72 -2.84 2.33
CA HIS A 121 15.08 -1.58 2.97
C HIS A 121 16.54 -1.16 2.71
N ALA A 122 17.33 -2.00 2.03
CA ALA A 122 18.74 -1.77 1.78
C ALA A 122 19.01 -1.32 0.34
N ASN A 123 19.12 -2.29 -0.58
CA ASN A 123 19.62 -2.07 -1.94
C ASN A 123 18.47 -1.97 -2.95
N GLY A 124 18.64 -1.12 -3.96
CA GLY A 124 17.75 -1.07 -5.12
C GLY A 124 17.28 0.33 -5.46
N GLU A 125 16.34 0.40 -6.39
CA GLU A 125 15.73 1.64 -6.83
C GLU A 125 14.72 2.13 -5.79
N SER A 126 14.84 3.40 -5.39
CA SER A 126 13.93 4.01 -4.41
C SER A 126 12.49 4.00 -4.94
N THR A 127 11.56 3.49 -4.13
CA THR A 127 10.13 3.54 -4.47
C THR A 127 9.42 4.65 -3.72
N ILE A 128 8.14 4.86 -4.02
CA ILE A 128 7.26 5.77 -3.29
C ILE A 128 6.80 5.21 -1.94
N PHE A 129 7.07 3.93 -1.66
CA PHE A 129 6.58 3.24 -0.48
C PHE A 129 7.56 3.34 0.67
N ARG A 130 7.02 3.58 1.86
CA ARG A 130 7.79 3.61 3.11
C ARG A 130 7.07 2.78 4.15
N ARG A 131 7.83 2.03 4.96
CA ARG A 131 7.29 1.09 5.93
C ARG A 131 7.84 1.38 7.32
N LYS A 132 6.97 1.33 8.32
CA LYS A 132 7.29 1.32 9.75
C LYS A 132 6.74 0.01 10.32
N MET A 133 7.58 -0.77 10.99
CA MET A 133 7.14 -1.98 11.68
C MET A 133 7.52 -1.89 13.15
N GLU A 134 6.58 -2.27 14.00
CA GLU A 134 6.72 -2.25 15.45
C GLU A 134 6.21 -3.57 15.99
N VAL A 135 7.02 -4.20 16.83
CA VAL A 135 6.61 -5.33 17.65
C VAL A 135 6.43 -4.80 19.06
N SER A 136 5.30 -5.10 19.68
CA SER A 136 5.07 -4.78 21.07
C SER A 136 4.55 -5.95 21.88
N GLY A 137 4.92 -6.01 23.15
CA GLY A 137 4.46 -7.04 24.07
C GLY A 137 5.58 -7.90 24.67
N SER A 138 5.20 -8.73 25.63
CA SER A 138 6.13 -9.52 26.44
C SER A 138 5.53 -10.89 26.78
N GLY A 139 6.38 -11.83 27.23
CA GLY A 139 5.97 -13.20 27.55
C GLY A 139 5.57 -14.00 26.31
N ASP A 140 4.40 -14.64 26.36
CA ASP A 140 3.90 -15.55 25.31
C ASP A 140 3.13 -14.88 24.17
N GLU A 141 2.98 -13.54 24.22
CA GLU A 141 2.26 -12.79 23.21
C GLU A 141 3.11 -11.64 22.66
N ARG A 142 2.98 -11.39 21.35
CA ARG A 142 3.48 -10.19 20.69
C ARG A 142 2.40 -9.65 19.76
N ILE A 143 2.32 -8.33 19.67
CA ILE A 143 1.51 -7.59 18.73
C ILE A 143 2.46 -7.06 17.66
N VAL A 144 2.31 -7.55 16.44
CA VAL A 144 3.09 -7.09 15.29
C VAL A 144 2.24 -6.08 14.53
N THR A 145 2.79 -4.89 14.35
CA THR A 145 2.16 -3.79 13.64
C THR A 145 3.04 -3.39 12.48
N SER A 146 2.50 -3.42 11.26
CA SER A 146 3.16 -2.90 10.06
C SER A 146 2.32 -1.78 9.46
N GLU A 147 2.92 -0.60 9.31
CA GLU A 147 2.33 0.56 8.68
C GLU A 147 3.09 0.89 7.39
N VAL A 148 2.38 0.99 6.27
CA VAL A 148 2.96 1.32 4.97
C VAL A 148 2.29 2.58 4.43
N ARG A 149 3.12 3.53 4.00
CA ARG A 149 2.71 4.80 3.40
C ARG A 149 3.23 4.91 1.98
N TRP A 150 2.51 5.62 1.12
CA TRP A 150 2.98 5.95 -0.23
C TRP A 150 2.91 7.45 -0.52
N GLY A 151 3.94 7.96 -1.19
CA GLY A 151 4.07 9.38 -1.53
C GLY A 151 4.97 10.15 -0.56
N GLU A 152 4.96 11.48 -0.67
CA GLU A 152 5.95 12.33 -0.01
C GLU A 152 5.64 12.60 1.46
N ASP A 153 4.36 12.71 1.83
CA ASP A 153 3.94 13.02 3.19
C ASP A 153 3.90 11.78 4.09
N THR A 154 4.67 11.80 5.17
CA THR A 154 4.70 10.77 6.22
C THR A 154 4.03 11.24 7.51
N SER A 155 3.33 12.37 7.48
CA SER A 155 2.76 13.03 8.66
C SER A 155 1.30 12.63 8.88
N GLY A 156 0.81 12.80 10.10
CA GLY A 156 -0.60 12.57 10.44
C GLY A 156 -0.99 11.11 10.65
N ASN A 157 -2.26 10.89 10.99
CA ASN A 157 -2.81 9.57 11.31
C ASN A 157 -2.85 8.66 10.08
N CYS A 158 -2.58 7.37 10.28
CA CYS A 158 -2.66 6.38 9.22
C CYS A 158 -4.13 6.17 8.78
N THR A 159 -4.48 6.70 7.61
CA THR A 159 -5.77 6.51 6.96
C THR A 159 -5.57 6.42 5.45
N ILE A 160 -6.56 5.90 4.71
CA ILE A 160 -6.52 5.83 3.25
C ILE A 160 -6.39 7.25 2.64
N SER A 161 -7.02 8.26 3.25
CA SER A 161 -6.92 9.66 2.82
C SER A 161 -5.49 10.21 2.95
N ASN A 162 -4.75 9.76 3.95
CA ASN A 162 -3.34 10.11 4.18
C ASN A 162 -2.39 9.07 3.56
N ARG A 163 -2.84 8.36 2.52
CA ARG A 163 -2.05 7.38 1.76
C ARG A 163 -1.33 6.37 2.65
N CYS A 164 -2.07 5.82 3.61
CA CYS A 164 -1.54 4.90 4.60
C CYS A 164 -2.43 3.67 4.80
N VAL A 165 -1.81 2.51 4.94
CA VAL A 165 -2.46 1.24 5.32
C VAL A 165 -1.69 0.61 6.49
N LYS A 166 -2.45 0.04 7.43
CA LYS A 166 -1.94 -0.65 8.61
C LYS A 166 -2.39 -2.11 8.60
N ALA A 167 -1.45 -3.03 8.80
CA ALA A 167 -1.70 -4.42 9.14
C ALA A 167 -1.27 -4.65 10.59
N GLN A 168 -2.10 -5.31 11.38
CA GLN A 168 -1.79 -5.65 12.75
C GLN A 168 -2.24 -7.08 13.02
N THR A 169 -1.40 -7.85 13.70
CA THR A 169 -1.77 -9.18 14.18
C THR A 169 -1.25 -9.40 15.59
N LYS A 170 -1.92 -10.27 16.32
CA LYS A 170 -1.41 -10.83 17.57
C LYS A 170 -0.83 -12.21 17.27
N ILE A 171 0.45 -12.39 17.56
CA ILE A 171 1.12 -13.69 17.53
C ILE A 171 1.31 -14.21 18.95
N THR A 172 1.01 -15.48 19.16
CA THR A 172 1.21 -16.17 20.43
C THR A 172 2.23 -17.29 20.27
N SER A 173 2.79 -17.75 21.38
CA SER A 173 3.43 -19.06 21.45
C SER A 173 2.33 -20.13 21.43
N TRP A 174 2.19 -20.90 20.34
CA TRP A 174 1.27 -22.05 20.34
C TRP A 174 1.82 -23.26 21.11
N LEU A 175 2.97 -23.09 21.77
CA LEU A 175 3.61 -24.08 22.62
C LEU A 175 3.17 -24.02 24.09
N SER A 176 2.47 -22.97 24.52
CA SER A 176 2.02 -22.72 25.90
C SER A 176 0.97 -23.73 26.43
N GLY A 177 0.78 -24.87 25.75
CA GLY A 177 -0.04 -26.00 26.19
C GLY A 177 0.53 -27.37 25.86
N TYR A 178 1.79 -27.46 25.37
CA TYR A 178 2.46 -28.74 25.09
C TYR A 178 3.32 -29.14 26.28
N THR A 179 2.70 -29.75 27.29
CA THR A 179 3.43 -30.59 28.26
C THR A 179 3.64 -31.96 27.60
N PRO A 180 4.87 -32.52 27.60
CA PRO A 180 5.11 -33.88 27.13
C PRO A 180 4.27 -34.92 27.88
#